data_AF-A0A928B2L6-F1
#
_entry.id   AF-A0A928B2L6-F1
#
_cell.length_a   1.000
_cell.length_b   1.000
_cell.length_c   1.000
_cell.angle_alpha   90.00
_cell.angle_beta   90.00
_cell.angle_gamma   90.00
#
_symmetry.space_group_name_H-M   'P 1'
#
loop_
_entity.id
_entity.type
_entity.pdbx_description
1 polymer ?
#
loop_
_entity_poly.entity_id
_entity_poly.type
_entity_poly.pdbx_seq_one_letter_code
_entity_poly.pdbx_strand_id
1 'polypeptide(L)'
;MRAKYFLRLIQRLLILILTISCWGVVISCDNDDDPIVQEGFTEKEPTTIQFTNCQVEYIGDDIGEATSDGWLIKFYTDMQTNDMGMLEGEGCLMQLLLNVKYEPEQKPELDNLVGTYLSQSNSGDFSVNTFVYGYMDYIDLPGGRIERADATFYGEIADGATEENMEVDLIDDGVVNIKANGDGTYTVEGTLVGKKCIKRIFTWSGEIEPTSRVEPAIPNSTLTSDLTLNNLTQGVVEDRGDYFYLKDESYRDYLIFLAEESINLSTGRPQGSGDVLRLELLVPWTSDIDDGIPSGTYPMVVRNEDTSIDKDNITPFHSVPGLPDSFSYPYWAGTWYVDFADGVWGNSYARIDRGSVTIDRKEDGSYHITCTFEDSSSPSHKVSCDVVIAEDKMKIMKYV
;
A
#
# COMPACT_ATOMS: atom_id res chain seq x y z
N MET A 1 7.16 -0.28 -0.69
CA MET A 1 8.36 -0.03 0.15
C MET A 1 8.29 1.35 0.82
N ARG A 2 7.23 1.70 1.58
CA ARG A 2 7.14 2.98 2.30
C ARG A 2 6.37 2.94 3.65
N ALA A 3 6.21 1.77 4.28
CA ALA A 3 5.59 1.67 5.61
C ALA A 3 6.54 1.90 6.82
N LYS A 4 7.75 2.47 6.60
CA LYS A 4 8.77 2.60 7.67
C LYS A 4 8.88 3.98 8.32
N TYR A 5 8.09 4.98 7.92
CA TYR A 5 8.24 6.35 8.43
C TYR A 5 7.23 6.76 9.51
N PHE A 6 6.18 5.98 9.76
CA PHE A 6 5.12 6.35 10.70
C PHE A 6 5.52 6.21 12.19
N LEU A 7 6.56 5.42 12.50
CA LEU A 7 6.89 5.09 13.89
C LEU A 7 7.89 6.02 14.59
N ARG A 8 8.45 7.04 13.92
CA ARG A 8 9.45 7.96 14.52
C ARG A 8 8.89 9.33 14.94
N LEU A 9 7.64 9.65 14.62
CA LEU A 9 7.04 10.96 14.95
C LEU A 9 6.45 11.01 16.37
N ILE A 10 6.03 9.87 16.93
CA ILE A 10 5.37 9.80 18.25
C ILE A 10 6.35 9.90 19.42
N GLN A 11 7.66 9.77 19.19
CA GLN A 11 8.67 9.72 20.26
C GLN A 11 9.33 11.07 20.61
N ARG A 12 8.87 12.21 20.04
CA ARG A 12 9.42 13.55 20.33
C ARG A 12 8.41 14.58 20.83
N LEU A 13 7.17 14.18 21.12
CA LEU A 13 6.13 15.06 21.66
C LEU A 13 5.92 14.86 23.17
N LEU A 14 7.01 14.82 23.94
CA LEU A 14 6.96 14.89 25.40
C LEU A 14 8.28 15.51 25.86
N ILE A 15 8.18 16.73 26.38
CA ILE A 15 9.16 17.61 27.05
C ILE A 15 9.19 18.98 26.35
N LEU A 16 8.25 19.86 26.71
CA LEU A 16 8.55 21.21 27.22
C LEU A 16 7.27 21.87 27.77
N ILE A 17 6.83 21.45 28.95
CA ILE A 17 6.00 22.28 29.83
C ILE A 17 6.93 22.71 30.97
N LEU A 18 7.34 23.99 30.99
CA LEU A 18 7.71 24.68 32.22
C LEU A 18 7.76 26.20 32.01
N THR A 19 6.82 26.84 32.70
CA THR A 19 6.67 28.26 33.01
C THR A 19 7.89 28.87 33.69
N ILE A 20 8.32 30.06 33.25
CA ILE A 20 8.93 31.06 34.14
C ILE A 20 8.30 32.41 33.84
N SER A 21 7.61 32.93 34.86
CA SER A 21 7.06 34.27 34.95
C SER A 21 8.10 35.26 35.46
N CYS A 22 7.84 36.53 35.15
CA CYS A 22 8.19 37.72 35.93
C CYS A 22 9.60 38.31 35.70
N TRP A 23 9.67 39.49 35.07
CA TRP A 23 9.88 40.78 35.77
C TRP A 23 9.65 41.94 34.79
N GLY A 24 8.76 42.85 35.18
CA GLY A 24 8.54 44.12 34.49
C GLY A 24 9.68 45.08 34.76
N VAL A 25 10.15 45.73 33.70
CA VAL A 25 10.82 47.02 33.80
C VAL A 25 9.95 48.00 33.02
N VAL A 26 9.35 48.93 33.76
CA VAL A 26 8.72 50.13 33.23
C VAL A 26 9.86 51.02 32.72
N ILE A 27 10.00 51.12 31.40
CA ILE A 27 10.77 52.19 30.79
C ILE A 27 9.76 53.21 30.27
N SER A 28 9.70 54.32 31.03
CA SER A 28 9.45 55.70 30.60
C SER A 28 8.97 55.89 29.16
N CYS A 29 7.77 56.44 29.00
CA CYS A 29 7.33 57.07 27.75
C CYS A 29 8.22 58.29 27.48
N ASP A 30 9.26 58.13 26.67
CA ASP A 30 9.82 59.24 25.90
C ASP A 30 9.20 59.19 24.51
N ASN A 31 8.46 60.26 24.22
CA ASN A 31 7.88 60.55 22.92
C ASN A 31 9.01 60.77 21.91
N ASP A 32 9.27 59.78 21.08
CA ASP A 32 9.80 59.94 19.72
C ASP A 32 9.26 58.78 18.87
N ASP A 33 7.92 58.70 18.80
CA ASP A 33 7.24 57.86 17.80
C ASP A 33 7.31 58.59 16.46
N ASP A 34 8.38 58.38 15.70
CA ASP A 34 8.21 58.38 14.24
C ASP A 34 7.19 57.29 13.92
N PRO A 35 6.06 57.60 13.27
CA PRO A 35 5.10 56.56 12.91
C PRO A 35 5.81 55.60 11.96
N ILE A 36 6.07 54.38 12.43
CA ILE A 36 6.32 53.26 11.52
C ILE A 36 5.04 53.14 10.70
N VAL A 37 5.05 53.69 9.50
CA VAL A 37 4.03 53.41 8.49
C VAL A 37 4.15 51.91 8.24
N GLN A 38 3.30 51.11 8.88
CA GLN A 38 3.01 49.78 8.38
C GLN A 38 2.44 49.98 6.98
N GLU A 39 3.26 49.78 5.95
CA GLU A 39 2.74 49.63 4.60
C GLU A 39 1.71 48.49 4.67
N GLY A 40 0.44 48.84 4.50
CA GLY A 40 -0.62 47.85 4.48
C GLY A 40 -0.36 46.84 3.36
N PHE A 41 -0.78 45.59 3.56
CA PHE A 41 -0.76 44.60 2.49
C PHE A 41 -1.48 45.16 1.27
N THR A 42 -0.76 45.26 0.15
CA THR A 42 -1.36 45.60 -1.15
C THR A 42 -1.55 44.30 -1.90
N GLU A 43 -2.82 43.94 -2.12
CA GLU A 43 -3.17 42.76 -2.91
C GLU A 43 -2.62 42.91 -4.32
N LYS A 44 -1.89 41.91 -4.80
CA LYS A 44 -1.39 41.87 -6.17
C LYS A 44 -2.55 41.60 -7.12
N GLU A 45 -2.48 42.21 -8.30
CA GLU A 45 -3.48 41.98 -9.35
C GLU A 45 -3.57 40.48 -9.72
N PRO A 46 -4.78 39.93 -9.88
CA PRO A 46 -4.95 38.56 -10.34
C PRO A 46 -4.34 38.32 -11.72
N THR A 47 -3.80 37.13 -11.94
CA THR A 47 -3.32 36.68 -13.25
C THR A 47 -4.32 35.71 -13.86
N THR A 48 -4.68 35.91 -15.13
CA THR A 48 -5.56 35.01 -15.88
C THR A 48 -4.75 34.17 -16.87
N ILE A 49 -4.92 32.85 -16.83
CA ILE A 49 -4.13 31.91 -17.63
C ILE A 49 -5.07 30.99 -18.41
N GLN A 50 -4.83 30.86 -19.71
CA GLN A 50 -5.44 29.84 -20.55
C GLN A 50 -4.37 28.78 -20.83
N PHE A 51 -4.56 27.57 -20.31
CA PHE A 51 -3.71 26.45 -20.67
C PHE A 51 -4.20 25.81 -21.96
N THR A 52 -3.26 25.25 -22.72
CA THR A 52 -3.52 24.61 -24.03
C THR A 52 -3.27 23.10 -23.99
N ASN A 53 -2.48 22.64 -23.03
CA ASN A 53 -2.09 21.24 -22.89
C ASN A 53 -2.43 20.70 -21.50
N CYS A 54 -2.67 19.39 -21.42
CA CYS A 54 -3.01 18.68 -20.20
C CYS A 54 -2.39 17.27 -20.23
N GLN A 55 -1.83 16.85 -19.10
CA GLN A 55 -1.40 15.48 -18.82
C GLN A 55 -2.07 15.02 -17.53
N VAL A 56 -2.61 13.81 -17.53
CA VAL A 56 -3.35 13.28 -16.38
C VAL A 56 -2.81 11.92 -16.00
N GLU A 57 -2.59 11.75 -14.69
CA GLU A 57 -2.15 10.50 -14.09
C GLU A 57 -3.14 10.09 -13.00
N TYR A 58 -3.63 8.86 -13.08
CA TYR A 58 -4.41 8.23 -12.04
C TYR A 58 -3.47 7.48 -11.10
N ILE A 59 -3.44 7.90 -9.83
CA ILE A 59 -2.56 7.34 -8.79
C ILE A 59 -3.27 6.20 -8.04
N GLY A 60 -4.60 6.26 -7.92
CA GLY A 60 -5.38 5.31 -7.12
C GLY A 60 -5.33 5.60 -5.62
N ASP A 61 -5.61 4.59 -4.81
CA ASP A 61 -5.58 4.66 -3.34
C ASP A 61 -4.14 4.64 -2.81
N ASP A 62 -3.42 5.75 -3.00
CA ASP A 62 -2.02 5.91 -2.55
C ASP A 62 -1.88 5.82 -1.02
N ILE A 63 -2.96 6.13 -0.29
CA ILE A 63 -2.98 6.05 1.18
C ILE A 63 -3.29 4.63 1.70
N GLY A 64 -3.97 3.80 0.91
CA GLY A 64 -4.37 2.44 1.27
C GLY A 64 -5.52 2.36 2.27
N GLU A 65 -6.36 3.40 2.35
CA GLU A 65 -7.48 3.51 3.30
C GLU A 65 -8.85 3.58 2.60
N ALA A 66 -8.90 3.42 1.28
CA ALA A 66 -10.11 3.46 0.47
C ALA A 66 -10.99 4.73 0.71
N THR A 67 -10.37 5.85 1.11
CA THR A 67 -11.10 7.11 1.38
C THR A 67 -11.28 7.93 0.12
N SER A 68 -10.24 8.02 -0.70
CA SER A 68 -10.19 8.76 -1.95
C SER A 68 -9.10 8.20 -2.85
N ASP A 69 -9.25 8.36 -4.15
CA ASP A 69 -8.14 8.12 -5.10
C ASP A 69 -7.39 9.41 -5.40
N GLY A 70 -6.08 9.32 -5.57
CA GLY A 70 -5.24 10.41 -6.05
C GLY A 70 -5.32 10.55 -7.57
N TRP A 71 -5.48 11.79 -8.04
CA TRP A 71 -5.32 12.15 -9.46
C TRP A 71 -4.39 13.35 -9.59
N LEU A 72 -3.39 13.23 -10.45
CA LEU A 72 -2.45 14.31 -10.75
C LEU A 72 -2.77 14.86 -12.14
N ILE A 73 -3.05 16.16 -12.20
CA ILE A 73 -3.36 16.88 -13.44
C ILE A 73 -2.32 17.96 -13.64
N LYS A 74 -1.59 17.88 -14.75
CA LYS A 74 -0.55 18.83 -15.13
C LYS A 74 -1.01 19.61 -16.36
N PHE A 75 -1.21 20.91 -16.21
CA PHE A 75 -1.53 21.85 -17.29
C PHE A 75 -0.31 22.67 -17.69
N TYR A 76 -0.17 22.94 -18.97
CA TYR A 76 0.86 23.85 -19.45
C TYR A 76 0.43 24.61 -20.71
N THR A 77 1.06 25.77 -20.91
CA THR A 77 0.88 26.60 -22.11
C THR A 77 1.56 25.95 -23.33
N ASP A 78 1.71 26.69 -24.43
CA ASP A 78 2.34 26.20 -25.66
C ASP A 78 3.86 25.97 -25.48
N MET A 79 4.21 24.90 -24.78
CA MET A 79 5.57 24.45 -24.47
C MET A 79 5.77 23.03 -25.01
N GLN A 80 7.03 22.68 -25.27
CA GLN A 80 7.40 21.36 -25.75
C GLN A 80 7.97 20.51 -24.62
N THR A 81 7.85 19.20 -24.76
CA THR A 81 8.53 18.24 -23.89
C THR A 81 9.82 17.79 -24.55
N ASN A 82 10.94 17.84 -23.82
CA ASN A 82 12.23 17.34 -24.30
C ASN A 82 12.33 15.81 -24.23
N ASP A 83 13.45 15.25 -24.70
CA ASP A 83 13.70 13.79 -24.69
C ASP A 83 13.70 13.17 -23.28
N MET A 84 13.82 13.98 -22.23
CA MET A 84 13.78 13.56 -20.82
C MET A 84 12.39 13.66 -20.21
N GLY A 85 11.36 14.07 -20.98
CA GLY A 85 10.01 14.24 -20.47
C GLY A 85 9.76 15.57 -19.73
N MET A 86 10.71 16.51 -19.76
CA MET A 86 10.60 17.81 -19.09
C MET A 86 10.07 18.89 -20.04
N LEU A 87 9.32 19.84 -19.50
CA LEU A 87 8.86 21.01 -20.27
C LEU A 87 10.02 21.99 -20.53
N GLU A 88 10.11 22.46 -21.77
CA GLU A 88 11.07 23.44 -22.26
C GLU A 88 10.38 24.55 -23.07
N GLY A 89 10.93 25.76 -22.97
CA GLY A 89 10.41 26.98 -23.61
C GLY A 89 9.71 27.91 -22.63
N GLU A 90 9.60 29.18 -23.02
CA GLU A 90 8.93 30.19 -22.20
C GLU A 90 7.44 29.84 -22.02
N GLY A 91 6.97 29.78 -20.77
CA GLY A 91 5.58 29.48 -20.49
C GLY A 91 5.26 29.22 -19.04
N CYS A 92 4.05 28.69 -18.80
CA CYS A 92 3.51 28.45 -17.47
C CYS A 92 3.12 26.99 -17.31
N LEU A 93 3.37 26.46 -16.11
CA LEU A 93 2.99 25.13 -15.66
C LEU A 93 2.08 25.25 -14.44
N MET A 94 1.05 24.41 -14.36
CA MET A 94 0.27 24.20 -13.15
C MET A 94 0.08 22.71 -12.93
N GLN A 95 0.37 22.23 -11.73
CA GLN A 95 0.05 20.88 -11.31
C GLN A 95 -1.02 20.93 -10.22
N LEU A 96 -1.99 20.02 -10.29
CA LEU A 96 -3.00 19.78 -9.28
C LEU A 96 -2.86 18.34 -8.81
N LEU A 97 -2.90 18.11 -7.51
CA LEU A 97 -3.11 16.79 -6.93
C LEU A 97 -4.46 16.77 -6.22
N LEU A 98 -5.38 15.96 -6.72
CA LEU A 98 -6.77 15.91 -6.29
C LEU A 98 -7.07 14.63 -5.53
N ASN A 99 -7.82 14.76 -4.43
CA ASN A 99 -8.46 13.65 -3.73
C ASN A 99 -9.85 13.46 -4.34
N VAL A 100 -9.98 12.42 -5.14
CA VAL A 100 -11.15 12.09 -5.94
C VAL A 100 -11.92 10.96 -5.28
N LYS A 101 -13.19 10.77 -5.62
CA LYS A 101 -13.99 9.64 -5.12
C LYS A 101 -13.25 8.31 -5.38
N TYR A 102 -13.14 7.48 -4.34
CA TYR A 102 -12.53 6.16 -4.41
C TYR A 102 -13.23 5.25 -5.43
N GLU A 103 -12.44 4.62 -6.31
CA GLU A 103 -12.87 3.60 -7.25
C GLU A 103 -12.43 2.21 -6.76
N PRO A 104 -13.35 1.33 -6.31
CA PRO A 104 -13.00 0.01 -5.79
C PRO A 104 -12.24 -0.89 -6.75
N GLU A 105 -12.44 -0.73 -8.06
CA GLU A 105 -11.69 -1.50 -9.06
C GLU A 105 -10.29 -0.93 -9.33
N GLN A 106 -9.95 0.21 -8.71
CA GLN A 106 -8.69 0.92 -8.88
C GLN A 106 -8.35 1.17 -10.36
N LYS A 107 -9.33 1.72 -11.07
CA LYS A 107 -9.27 2.09 -12.49
C LYS A 107 -9.59 3.58 -12.70
N PRO A 108 -9.03 4.21 -13.73
CA PRO A 108 -9.29 5.61 -14.02
C PRO A 108 -10.74 5.80 -14.53
N GLU A 109 -11.63 6.24 -13.65
CA GLU A 109 -13.02 6.60 -13.99
C GLU A 109 -13.18 8.12 -14.06
N LEU A 110 -13.25 8.68 -15.28
CA LEU A 110 -13.27 10.13 -15.50
C LEU A 110 -14.52 10.81 -14.92
N ASP A 111 -15.64 10.10 -14.78
CA ASP A 111 -16.85 10.65 -14.15
C ASP A 111 -16.62 10.97 -12.67
N ASN A 112 -15.70 10.27 -12.00
CA ASN A 112 -15.34 10.55 -10.61
C ASN A 112 -14.57 11.89 -10.48
N LEU A 113 -13.90 12.37 -11.54
CA LEU A 113 -13.20 13.66 -11.53
C LEU A 113 -14.13 14.89 -11.51
N VAL A 114 -15.37 14.75 -11.97
CA VAL A 114 -16.31 15.87 -12.09
C VAL A 114 -16.73 16.37 -10.71
N GLY A 115 -16.44 17.63 -10.42
CA GLY A 115 -16.72 18.20 -9.09
C GLY A 115 -16.09 19.57 -8.85
N THR A 116 -16.29 20.05 -7.63
CA THR A 116 -15.65 21.27 -7.10
C THR A 116 -14.70 20.87 -6.00
N TYR A 117 -13.41 21.18 -6.18
CA TYR A 117 -12.35 20.86 -5.25
C TYR A 117 -11.95 22.09 -4.46
N LEU A 118 -11.87 21.93 -3.13
CA LEU A 118 -11.40 22.96 -2.21
C LEU A 118 -10.01 22.58 -1.68
N SER A 119 -9.30 23.54 -1.11
CA SER A 119 -8.06 23.25 -0.40
C SER A 119 -8.34 22.25 0.73
N GLN A 120 -7.44 21.26 0.89
CA GLN A 120 -7.49 20.35 2.05
C GLN A 120 -7.46 21.16 3.35
N SER A 121 -7.97 20.61 4.45
CA SER A 121 -7.99 21.31 5.75
C SER A 121 -6.64 21.26 6.48
N ASN A 122 -5.84 20.24 6.18
CA ASN A 122 -4.47 20.02 6.66
C ASN A 122 -3.83 18.89 5.82
N SER A 123 -2.55 18.58 6.06
CA SER A 123 -1.80 17.59 5.28
C SER A 123 -2.24 16.12 5.45
N GLY A 124 -3.19 15.83 6.34
CA GLY A 124 -3.78 14.49 6.50
C GLY A 124 -5.26 14.45 6.10
N ASP A 125 -5.75 15.49 5.43
CA ASP A 125 -7.13 15.53 4.93
C ASP A 125 -7.19 14.97 3.50
N PHE A 126 -7.60 13.72 3.41
CA PHE A 126 -7.82 12.99 2.15
C PHE A 126 -9.31 12.97 1.76
N SER A 127 -10.10 13.92 2.26
CA SER A 127 -11.52 13.96 1.94
C SER A 127 -11.73 14.15 0.43
N VAL A 128 -12.68 13.40 -0.13
CA VAL A 128 -13.11 13.55 -1.52
C VAL A 128 -13.44 15.02 -1.83
N ASN A 129 -13.10 15.46 -3.03
CA ASN A 129 -13.26 16.84 -3.51
C ASN A 129 -12.36 17.85 -2.79
N THR A 130 -11.14 17.44 -2.45
CA THR A 130 -10.08 18.36 -2.00
C THR A 130 -8.88 18.31 -2.94
N PHE A 131 -8.08 19.37 -2.96
CA PHE A 131 -6.74 19.34 -3.56
C PHE A 131 -5.67 19.42 -2.48
N VAL A 132 -4.57 18.70 -2.69
CA VAL A 132 -3.44 18.60 -1.77
C VAL A 132 -2.57 19.85 -1.89
N TYR A 133 -2.15 20.43 -0.76
CA TYR A 133 -1.26 21.60 -0.76
C TYR A 133 0.05 21.33 -1.49
N GLY A 134 0.58 22.33 -2.18
CA GLY A 134 1.93 22.31 -2.72
C GLY A 134 2.99 22.25 -1.62
N TYR A 135 3.98 21.39 -1.81
CA TYR A 135 5.17 21.32 -0.97
C TYR A 135 6.43 21.10 -1.80
N MET A 136 7.59 21.34 -1.18
CA MET A 136 8.86 20.91 -1.76
C MET A 136 9.13 19.48 -1.30
N ASP A 137 9.22 18.56 -2.24
CA ASP A 137 9.70 17.20 -2.07
C ASP A 137 11.21 17.14 -2.33
N TYR A 138 11.83 16.07 -1.88
CA TYR A 138 13.26 15.88 -2.06
C TYR A 138 13.61 14.44 -2.42
N ILE A 139 14.44 14.31 -3.44
CA ILE A 139 15.03 13.03 -3.85
C ILE A 139 16.46 12.99 -3.32
N ASP A 140 16.74 12.00 -2.49
CA ASP A 140 18.09 11.72 -1.99
C ASP A 140 18.83 10.83 -3.00
N LEU A 141 19.94 11.33 -3.56
CA LEU A 141 20.74 10.63 -4.55
C LEU A 141 22.17 10.43 -4.03
N PRO A 142 22.89 9.37 -4.49
CA PRO A 142 24.32 9.23 -4.20
C PRO A 142 25.12 10.44 -4.71
N GLY A 143 25.41 11.40 -3.84
CA GLY A 143 26.18 12.62 -4.16
C GLY A 143 25.44 13.95 -3.92
N GLY A 144 24.16 13.93 -3.56
CA GLY A 144 23.42 15.15 -3.25
C GLY A 144 21.90 14.95 -3.14
N ARG A 145 21.20 16.03 -2.80
CA ARG A 145 19.74 16.07 -2.69
C ARG A 145 19.19 16.97 -3.78
N ILE A 146 18.21 16.48 -4.53
CA ILE A 146 17.43 17.29 -5.47
C ILE A 146 16.15 17.72 -4.75
N GLU A 147 15.82 19.00 -4.85
CA GLU A 147 14.58 19.58 -4.32
C GLU A 147 13.65 19.89 -5.50
N ARG A 148 12.38 19.49 -5.40
CA ARG A 148 11.38 19.65 -6.46
C ARG A 148 10.01 19.98 -5.87
N ALA A 149 9.20 20.74 -6.59
CA ALA A 149 7.82 20.97 -6.18
C ALA A 149 6.98 19.71 -6.43
N ASP A 150 6.01 19.46 -5.55
CA ASP A 150 5.07 18.34 -5.68
C ASP A 150 3.66 18.77 -5.22
N ALA A 151 2.69 17.89 -5.46
CA ALA A 151 1.25 18.11 -5.27
C ALA A 151 0.72 19.29 -6.12
N THR A 152 0.16 20.33 -5.49
CA THR A 152 -0.46 21.45 -6.20
C THR A 152 0.45 22.67 -6.24
N PHE A 153 0.94 23.06 -7.42
CA PHE A 153 1.82 24.21 -7.57
C PHE A 153 1.62 24.92 -8.91
N TYR A 154 2.14 26.14 -8.99
CA TYR A 154 2.29 26.90 -10.22
C TYR A 154 3.75 27.24 -10.46
N GLY A 155 4.21 27.21 -11.71
CA GLY A 155 5.56 27.59 -12.09
C GLY A 155 5.61 28.38 -13.39
N GLU A 156 6.54 29.32 -13.46
CA GLU A 156 6.91 30.02 -14.69
C GLU A 156 8.27 29.51 -15.17
N ILE A 157 8.31 29.10 -16.43
CA ILE A 157 9.53 28.65 -17.12
C ILE A 157 9.99 29.79 -18.03
N ALA A 158 11.20 30.28 -17.79
CA ALA A 158 11.80 31.33 -18.60
C ALA A 158 12.31 30.78 -19.95
N ASP A 159 12.51 31.66 -20.93
CA ASP A 159 13.13 31.29 -22.20
C ASP A 159 14.52 30.65 -21.97
N GLY A 160 14.77 29.52 -22.63
CA GLY A 160 15.98 28.71 -22.46
C GLY A 160 16.10 27.96 -21.12
N ALA A 161 15.07 27.97 -20.27
CA ALA A 161 15.01 27.17 -19.04
C ALA A 161 14.15 25.90 -19.20
N THR A 162 14.24 25.02 -18.21
CA THR A 162 13.45 23.79 -18.08
C THR A 162 12.60 23.86 -16.81
N GLU A 163 11.61 22.96 -16.70
CA GLU A 163 10.79 22.78 -15.47
C GLU A 163 11.65 22.65 -14.20
N GLU A 164 12.85 22.07 -14.26
CA GLU A 164 13.75 21.91 -13.12
C GLU A 164 14.21 23.25 -12.51
N ASN A 165 14.27 24.30 -13.31
CA ASN A 165 14.77 25.62 -12.90
C ASN A 165 13.66 26.68 -12.79
N MET A 166 12.40 26.26 -12.75
CA MET A 166 11.26 27.17 -12.72
C MET A 166 11.12 27.87 -11.36
N GLU A 167 10.61 29.09 -11.36
CA GLU A 167 10.18 29.73 -10.12
C GLU A 167 8.82 29.18 -9.69
N VAL A 168 8.80 28.42 -8.60
CA VAL A 168 7.59 27.79 -8.09
C VAL A 168 6.85 28.69 -7.10
N ASP A 169 5.53 28.70 -7.23
CA ASP A 169 4.58 29.12 -6.20
C ASP A 169 3.78 27.90 -5.72
N LEU A 170 4.01 27.51 -4.47
CA LEU A 170 3.31 26.39 -3.84
C LEU A 170 1.91 26.83 -3.45
N ILE A 171 0.89 26.14 -3.95
CA ILE A 171 -0.52 26.51 -3.79
C ILE A 171 -1.11 25.83 -2.55
N ASP A 172 -1.77 26.59 -1.70
CA ASP A 172 -2.40 26.07 -0.47
C ASP A 172 -3.85 26.54 -0.29
N ASP A 173 -4.35 27.43 -1.15
CA ASP A 173 -5.73 27.91 -1.07
C ASP A 173 -6.37 28.12 -2.45
N GLY A 174 -7.70 28.11 -2.50
CA GLY A 174 -8.49 28.35 -3.69
C GLY A 174 -9.55 27.29 -3.98
N VAL A 175 -10.01 27.29 -5.23
CA VAL A 175 -11.06 26.40 -5.73
C VAL A 175 -10.76 25.97 -7.16
N VAL A 176 -11.00 24.69 -7.44
CA VAL A 176 -10.96 24.11 -8.80
C VAL A 176 -12.32 23.52 -9.12
N ASN A 177 -12.78 23.67 -10.35
CA ASN A 177 -14.02 23.09 -10.85
C ASN A 177 -13.71 22.28 -12.10
N ILE A 178 -14.20 21.05 -12.14
CA ILE A 178 -14.09 20.13 -13.28
C ILE A 178 -15.50 19.81 -13.74
N LYS A 179 -15.77 20.01 -15.03
CA LYS A 179 -17.07 19.75 -15.65
C LYS A 179 -16.90 18.88 -16.89
N ALA A 180 -17.74 17.88 -17.05
CA ALA A 180 -17.90 17.18 -18.32
C ALA A 180 -18.78 18.02 -19.27
N ASN A 181 -18.34 18.18 -20.52
CA ASN A 181 -19.05 19.00 -21.52
C ASN A 181 -20.12 18.21 -22.31
N GLY A 182 -20.17 16.87 -22.13
CA GLY A 182 -21.15 15.99 -22.77
C GLY A 182 -20.78 15.52 -24.18
N ASP A 183 -19.62 15.92 -24.69
CA ASP A 183 -19.08 15.56 -26.01
C ASP A 183 -17.75 14.76 -25.92
N GLY A 184 -17.43 14.23 -24.73
CA GLY A 184 -16.16 13.57 -24.44
C GLY A 184 -15.05 14.51 -23.96
N THR A 185 -15.30 15.83 -23.95
CA THR A 185 -14.36 16.82 -23.42
C THR A 185 -14.73 17.27 -22.01
N TYR A 186 -13.73 17.81 -21.32
CA TYR A 186 -13.84 18.35 -19.97
C TYR A 186 -13.39 19.81 -19.96
N THR A 187 -13.92 20.57 -19.01
CA THR A 187 -13.45 21.92 -18.68
C THR A 187 -12.96 21.93 -17.24
N VAL A 188 -11.72 22.34 -17.04
CA VAL A 188 -11.11 22.56 -15.73
C VAL A 188 -10.83 24.03 -15.56
N GLU A 189 -11.40 24.65 -14.53
CA GLU A 189 -11.28 26.08 -14.27
C GLU A 189 -11.21 26.35 -12.77
N GLY A 190 -10.56 27.44 -12.37
CA GLY A 190 -10.45 27.72 -10.95
C GLY A 190 -9.79 29.05 -10.62
N THR A 191 -9.69 29.29 -9.31
CA THR A 191 -8.91 30.39 -8.74
C THR A 191 -8.05 29.82 -7.63
N LEU A 192 -6.73 29.87 -7.79
CA LEU A 192 -5.75 29.34 -6.84
C LEU A 192 -4.86 30.44 -6.29
N VAL A 193 -4.45 30.29 -5.04
CA VAL A 193 -3.56 31.21 -4.33
C VAL A 193 -2.46 30.38 -3.66
N GLY A 194 -1.22 30.81 -3.83
CA GLY A 194 -0.07 30.22 -3.16
C GLY A 194 0.66 31.20 -2.28
N LYS A 195 1.86 30.82 -1.88
CA LYS A 195 2.75 31.57 -0.98
C LYS A 195 3.18 32.94 -1.52
N LYS A 196 3.13 33.17 -2.84
CA LYS A 196 3.38 34.52 -3.42
C LYS A 196 2.17 35.46 -3.26
N CYS A 197 1.04 34.99 -2.71
CA CYS A 197 -0.21 35.71 -2.49
C CYS A 197 -0.80 36.35 -3.77
N ILE A 198 -0.64 35.67 -4.91
CA ILE A 198 -1.20 36.06 -6.21
C ILE A 198 -2.38 35.16 -6.52
N LYS A 199 -3.54 35.75 -6.83
CA LYS A 199 -4.70 35.02 -7.34
C LYS A 199 -4.46 34.62 -8.79
N ARG A 200 -4.53 33.33 -9.09
CA ARG A 200 -4.42 32.78 -10.45
C ARG A 200 -5.77 32.24 -10.88
N ILE A 201 -6.39 32.93 -11.82
CA ILE A 201 -7.60 32.48 -12.49
C ILE A 201 -7.15 31.67 -13.70
N PHE A 202 -7.56 30.41 -13.78
CA PHE A 202 -7.11 29.56 -14.88
C PHE A 202 -8.26 28.79 -15.50
N THR A 203 -8.06 28.39 -16.75
CA THR A 203 -8.97 27.51 -17.48
C THR A 203 -8.21 26.65 -18.48
N TRP A 204 -8.72 25.44 -18.68
CA TRP A 204 -8.35 24.49 -19.73
C TRP A 204 -9.62 23.74 -20.17
N SER A 205 -9.72 23.43 -21.47
CA SER A 205 -10.76 22.54 -22.00
C SER A 205 -10.18 21.60 -23.04
N GLY A 206 -10.57 20.33 -23.01
CA GLY A 206 -10.11 19.31 -23.95
C GLY A 206 -10.50 17.89 -23.54
N GLU A 207 -10.02 16.90 -24.28
CA GLU A 207 -10.14 15.48 -23.94
C GLU A 207 -9.13 15.13 -22.83
N ILE A 208 -9.53 14.26 -21.89
CA ILE A 208 -8.65 13.74 -20.83
C ILE A 208 -8.34 12.28 -21.12
N GLU A 209 -7.06 11.97 -21.30
CA GLU A 209 -6.55 10.61 -21.50
C GLU A 209 -5.60 10.25 -20.34
N PRO A 210 -6.08 9.56 -19.29
CA PRO A 210 -5.28 9.30 -18.11
C PRO A 210 -4.33 8.12 -18.29
N THR A 211 -3.11 8.26 -17.76
CA THR A 211 -2.22 7.13 -17.55
C THR A 211 -2.37 6.60 -16.12
N SER A 212 -2.51 5.28 -15.95
CA SER A 212 -2.60 4.68 -14.62
C SER A 212 -1.22 4.39 -14.05
N ARG A 213 -0.98 4.80 -12.81
CA ARG A 213 0.16 4.41 -11.97
C ARG A 213 -0.17 3.31 -10.96
N VAL A 214 -1.42 2.85 -10.95
CA VAL A 214 -1.83 1.71 -10.12
C VAL A 214 -1.17 0.45 -10.69
N GLU A 215 -0.29 -0.15 -9.90
CA GLU A 215 0.30 -1.45 -10.22
C GLU A 215 -0.81 -2.51 -10.28
N PRO A 216 -0.80 -3.43 -11.25
CA PRO A 216 -1.78 -4.49 -11.31
C PRO A 216 -1.79 -5.30 -10.01
N ALA A 217 -2.99 -5.53 -9.47
CA ALA A 217 -3.15 -6.39 -8.31
C ALA A 217 -2.57 -7.78 -8.60
N ILE A 218 -1.68 -8.26 -7.72
CA ILE A 218 -1.19 -9.63 -7.77
C ILE A 218 -2.31 -10.53 -7.20
N PRO A 219 -2.88 -11.46 -7.97
CA PRO A 219 -3.98 -12.26 -7.49
C PRO A 219 -3.51 -13.18 -6.37
N ASN A 220 -4.40 -13.47 -5.41
CA ASN A 220 -4.13 -14.41 -4.31
C ASN A 220 -4.09 -15.88 -4.76
N SER A 221 -4.57 -16.18 -5.96
CA SER A 221 -4.45 -17.48 -6.61
C SER A 221 -4.28 -17.34 -8.11
N THR A 222 -3.46 -18.19 -8.71
CA THR A 222 -3.26 -18.26 -10.18
C THR A 222 -3.78 -19.55 -10.80
N LEU A 223 -4.40 -20.44 -10.00
CA LEU A 223 -4.96 -21.69 -10.51
C LEU A 223 -6.06 -21.40 -11.53
N THR A 224 -6.09 -22.21 -12.59
CA THR A 224 -7.13 -22.18 -13.63
C THR A 224 -7.98 -23.45 -13.66
N SER A 225 -7.65 -24.41 -12.81
CA SER A 225 -8.33 -25.70 -12.69
C SER A 225 -8.02 -26.33 -11.34
N ASP A 226 -8.82 -27.33 -10.96
CA ASP A 226 -8.53 -28.18 -9.80
C ASP A 226 -7.14 -28.83 -9.90
N LEU A 227 -6.50 -29.00 -8.73
CA LEU A 227 -5.15 -29.49 -8.55
C LEU A 227 -5.12 -30.67 -7.59
N THR A 228 -4.35 -31.71 -7.93
CA THR A 228 -4.09 -32.86 -7.07
C THR A 228 -2.59 -33.04 -6.89
N LEU A 229 -2.13 -32.92 -5.63
CA LEU A 229 -0.75 -33.02 -5.20
C LEU A 229 -0.45 -34.47 -4.78
N ASN A 230 0.13 -35.26 -5.69
CA ASN A 230 0.41 -36.69 -5.46
C ASN A 230 1.89 -36.98 -5.12
N ASN A 231 2.78 -36.01 -5.32
CA ASN A 231 4.24 -36.22 -5.29
C ASN A 231 4.92 -35.60 -4.06
N LEU A 232 4.14 -35.12 -3.09
CA LEU A 232 4.70 -34.62 -1.83
C LEU A 232 5.22 -35.82 -1.03
N THR A 233 6.54 -35.92 -0.88
CA THR A 233 7.22 -37.11 -0.32
C THR A 233 8.06 -36.82 0.93
N GLN A 234 8.20 -35.54 1.29
CA GLN A 234 8.87 -35.11 2.50
C GLN A 234 8.14 -33.95 3.15
N GLY A 235 8.46 -33.68 4.41
CA GLY A 235 8.00 -32.49 5.07
C GLY A 235 8.87 -32.02 6.22
N VAL A 236 8.58 -30.82 6.69
CA VAL A 236 9.14 -30.27 7.92
C VAL A 236 8.03 -29.64 8.75
N VAL A 237 8.09 -29.81 10.06
CA VAL A 237 7.21 -29.18 11.04
C VAL A 237 8.01 -28.27 11.97
N GLU A 238 7.47 -27.09 12.22
CA GLU A 238 7.97 -26.07 13.14
C GLU A 238 6.91 -25.78 14.20
N ASP A 239 7.32 -25.74 15.46
CA ASP A 239 6.46 -25.31 16.59
C ASP A 239 6.69 -23.82 16.85
N ARG A 240 5.69 -23.00 16.53
CA ARG A 240 5.72 -21.55 16.72
C ARG A 240 5.08 -21.11 18.04
N GLY A 241 4.63 -22.04 18.88
CA GLY A 241 4.01 -21.77 20.17
C GLY A 241 2.74 -20.91 20.05
N ASP A 242 2.63 -19.88 20.87
CA ASP A 242 1.48 -18.95 20.87
C ASP A 242 1.64 -17.85 19.81
N TYR A 243 1.58 -18.24 18.53
CA TYR A 243 1.83 -17.35 17.38
C TYR A 243 0.82 -16.20 17.24
N PHE A 244 -0.44 -16.42 17.61
CA PHE A 244 -1.53 -15.43 17.67
C PHE A 244 -1.61 -14.67 19.00
N TYR A 245 -0.67 -14.90 19.93
CA TYR A 245 -0.54 -14.17 21.19
C TYR A 245 -1.79 -14.15 22.08
N LEU A 246 -2.51 -15.27 22.18
CA LEU A 246 -3.69 -15.37 23.07
C LEU A 246 -3.31 -15.37 24.55
N LYS A 247 -2.12 -15.86 24.88
CA LYS A 247 -1.53 -15.93 26.24
C LYS A 247 -2.40 -16.66 27.27
N ASP A 248 -3.24 -17.59 26.81
CA ASP A 248 -4.15 -18.37 27.64
C ASP A 248 -3.87 -19.88 27.58
N GLU A 249 -2.77 -20.29 26.93
CA GLU A 249 -2.32 -21.69 26.88
C GLU A 249 -3.38 -22.64 26.29
N SER A 250 -4.17 -22.15 25.33
CA SER A 250 -5.25 -22.91 24.71
C SER A 250 -4.81 -23.72 23.48
N TYR A 251 -3.81 -23.25 22.74
CA TYR A 251 -3.32 -23.88 21.49
C TYR A 251 -1.82 -23.66 21.30
N ARG A 252 -1.17 -24.48 20.47
CA ARG A 252 0.10 -24.12 19.80
C ARG A 252 -0.12 -24.05 18.30
N ASP A 253 0.68 -23.24 17.63
CA ASP A 253 0.74 -23.19 16.19
C ASP A 253 1.86 -24.08 15.65
N TYR A 254 1.50 -25.06 14.82
CA TYR A 254 2.43 -25.90 14.06
C TYR A 254 2.40 -25.50 12.60
N LEU A 255 3.55 -25.01 12.10
CA LEU A 255 3.77 -24.70 10.70
C LEU A 255 4.40 -25.90 10.01
N ILE A 256 3.75 -26.40 8.96
CA ILE A 256 4.18 -27.59 8.23
C ILE A 256 4.42 -27.21 6.76
N PHE A 257 5.52 -27.67 6.19
CA PHE A 257 5.71 -27.70 4.74
C PHE A 257 5.76 -29.15 4.28
N LEU A 258 4.90 -29.50 3.34
CA LEU A 258 4.96 -30.75 2.58
C LEU A 258 5.48 -30.42 1.19
N ALA A 259 6.44 -31.20 0.68
CA ALA A 259 7.10 -30.87 -0.57
C ALA A 259 7.52 -32.10 -1.37
N GLU A 260 7.75 -31.90 -2.67
CA GLU A 260 8.44 -32.87 -3.52
C GLU A 260 9.91 -33.06 -3.09
N GLU A 261 10.53 -34.17 -3.50
CA GLU A 261 11.91 -34.54 -3.11
C GLU A 261 12.97 -33.52 -3.58
N SER A 262 12.70 -32.81 -4.69
CA SER A 262 13.57 -31.78 -5.26
C SER A 262 13.63 -30.48 -4.44
N ILE A 263 12.72 -30.30 -3.48
CA ILE A 263 12.68 -29.13 -2.60
C ILE A 263 13.53 -29.39 -1.35
N ASN A 264 14.50 -28.51 -1.09
CA ASN A 264 15.26 -28.52 0.15
C ASN A 264 14.55 -27.68 1.23
N LEU A 265 14.21 -28.33 2.35
CA LEU A 265 13.53 -27.72 3.51
C LEU A 265 14.45 -27.46 4.72
N SER A 266 15.77 -27.60 4.58
CA SER A 266 16.71 -27.55 5.71
C SER A 266 16.86 -26.18 6.38
N THR A 267 16.54 -25.08 5.69
CA THR A 267 16.81 -23.71 6.16
C THR A 267 15.56 -22.93 6.57
N GLY A 268 14.42 -23.61 6.77
CA GLY A 268 13.13 -22.96 7.09
C GLY A 268 12.47 -22.21 5.93
N ARG A 269 13.14 -22.18 4.77
CA ARG A 269 12.64 -21.65 3.52
C ARG A 269 12.80 -22.73 2.44
N PRO A 270 11.74 -23.09 1.69
CA PRO A 270 11.85 -23.98 0.54
C PRO A 270 12.87 -23.45 -0.48
N GLN A 271 13.78 -24.32 -0.93
CA GLN A 271 14.75 -24.04 -1.99
C GLN A 271 14.69 -25.14 -3.05
N GLY A 272 14.98 -24.81 -4.31
CA GLY A 272 14.86 -25.74 -5.43
C GLY A 272 13.57 -25.53 -6.21
N SER A 273 13.18 -26.54 -7.00
CA SER A 273 12.01 -26.45 -7.89
C SER A 273 11.06 -27.62 -7.66
N GLY A 274 9.76 -27.36 -7.66
CA GLY A 274 8.71 -28.36 -7.39
C GLY A 274 7.63 -27.85 -6.44
N ASP A 275 6.63 -28.70 -6.22
CA ASP A 275 5.44 -28.33 -5.45
C ASP A 275 5.68 -28.29 -3.94
N VAL A 276 5.10 -27.28 -3.29
CA VAL A 276 5.07 -27.12 -1.84
C VAL A 276 3.66 -26.80 -1.37
N LEU A 277 3.18 -27.56 -0.38
CA LEU A 277 1.99 -27.25 0.40
C LEU A 277 2.41 -26.79 1.80
N ARG A 278 2.20 -25.51 2.09
CA ARG A 278 2.35 -24.91 3.42
C ARG A 278 1.02 -25.08 4.16
N LEU A 279 1.05 -25.72 5.33
CA LEU A 279 -0.09 -25.89 6.22
C LEU A 279 0.20 -25.19 7.55
N GLU A 280 -0.81 -24.55 8.12
CA GLU A 280 -0.72 -23.92 9.44
C GLU A 280 -1.82 -24.49 10.32
N LEU A 281 -1.42 -25.26 11.35
CA LEU A 281 -2.32 -26.04 12.19
C LEU A 281 -2.31 -25.54 13.63
N LEU A 282 -3.49 -25.40 14.20
CA LEU A 282 -3.69 -25.14 15.62
C LEU A 282 -3.80 -26.49 16.33
N VAL A 283 -2.83 -26.82 17.18
CA VAL A 283 -2.78 -28.06 17.96
C VAL A 283 -3.02 -27.76 19.45
N PRO A 284 -3.39 -28.76 20.28
CA PRO A 284 -3.51 -28.54 21.73
C PRO A 284 -2.24 -27.94 22.34
N TRP A 285 -2.39 -27.05 23.33
CA TRP A 285 -1.23 -26.46 24.04
C TRP A 285 -0.25 -27.49 24.60
N THR A 286 -0.79 -28.63 25.06
CA THR A 286 -0.01 -29.73 25.65
C THR A 286 0.72 -30.59 24.62
N SER A 287 0.59 -30.30 23.31
CA SER A 287 1.31 -31.04 22.27
C SER A 287 2.81 -30.76 22.35
N ASP A 288 3.59 -31.83 22.35
CA ASP A 288 5.04 -31.82 22.19
C ASP A 288 5.37 -32.16 20.73
N ILE A 289 6.19 -31.34 20.08
CA ILE A 289 6.59 -31.56 18.68
C ILE A 289 7.42 -32.83 18.53
N ASP A 290 8.11 -33.26 19.59
CA ASP A 290 8.86 -34.52 19.61
C ASP A 290 7.91 -35.75 19.60
N ASP A 291 6.65 -35.58 20.02
CA ASP A 291 5.57 -36.56 19.86
C ASP A 291 4.87 -36.43 18.48
N GLY A 292 5.38 -35.59 17.58
CA GLY A 292 4.87 -35.42 16.23
C GLY A 292 3.58 -34.60 16.14
N ILE A 293 2.99 -34.57 14.95
CA ILE A 293 1.74 -33.84 14.69
C ILE A 293 0.56 -34.68 15.21
N PRO A 294 -0.32 -34.13 16.07
CA PRO A 294 -1.48 -34.88 16.56
C PRO A 294 -2.41 -35.33 15.43
N SER A 295 -2.79 -36.61 15.44
CA SER A 295 -3.78 -37.13 14.49
C SER A 295 -5.14 -36.45 14.69
N GLY A 296 -5.80 -36.12 13.59
CA GLY A 296 -7.10 -35.44 13.60
C GLY A 296 -7.43 -34.79 12.27
N THR A 297 -8.66 -34.31 12.16
CA THR A 297 -9.10 -33.47 11.04
C THR A 297 -9.09 -32.02 11.48
N TYR A 298 -8.44 -31.17 10.70
CA TYR A 298 -8.22 -29.76 10.92
C TYR A 298 -9.01 -28.95 9.88
N PRO A 299 -10.32 -28.71 10.10
CA PRO A 299 -11.07 -27.76 9.28
C PRO A 299 -10.48 -26.36 9.37
N MET A 300 -10.60 -25.59 8.28
CA MET A 300 -10.12 -24.21 8.26
C MET A 300 -11.01 -23.31 9.10
N VAL A 301 -10.38 -22.43 9.88
CA VAL A 301 -11.10 -21.30 10.49
C VAL A 301 -11.55 -20.32 9.40
N VAL A 302 -12.59 -19.54 9.69
CA VAL A 302 -13.07 -18.50 8.76
C VAL A 302 -12.36 -17.19 9.08
N ARG A 303 -11.83 -16.52 8.05
CA ARG A 303 -11.35 -15.13 8.17
C ARG A 303 -12.51 -14.15 8.01
N ASN A 304 -12.43 -13.06 8.76
CA ASN A 304 -13.32 -11.90 8.64
C ASN A 304 -13.02 -11.12 7.35
N GLU A 305 -13.91 -10.19 6.98
CA GLU A 305 -13.73 -9.34 5.79
C GLU A 305 -12.47 -8.48 5.88
N ASP A 306 -12.07 -8.06 7.08
CA ASP A 306 -10.82 -7.33 7.36
C ASP A 306 -9.58 -8.25 7.41
N THR A 307 -9.73 -9.51 6.98
CA THR A 307 -8.73 -10.59 6.99
C THR A 307 -8.34 -11.14 8.37
N SER A 308 -8.90 -10.60 9.46
CA SER A 308 -8.62 -11.08 10.81
C SER A 308 -9.26 -12.45 11.09
N ILE A 309 -8.90 -13.07 12.21
CA ILE A 309 -9.54 -14.30 12.72
C ILE A 309 -10.04 -13.98 14.12
N ASP A 310 -11.31 -14.25 14.38
CA ASP A 310 -11.88 -14.08 15.71
C ASP A 310 -11.13 -14.93 16.74
N LYS A 311 -10.82 -14.33 17.89
CA LYS A 311 -10.12 -15.01 18.99
C LYS A 311 -10.78 -16.36 19.33
N ASP A 312 -12.10 -16.41 19.37
CA ASP A 312 -12.87 -17.60 19.76
C ASP A 312 -12.76 -18.75 18.75
N ASN A 313 -12.31 -18.47 17.52
CA ASN A 313 -12.08 -19.47 16.49
C ASN A 313 -10.65 -20.05 16.52
N ILE A 314 -9.72 -19.39 17.22
CA ILE A 314 -8.34 -19.86 17.37
C ILE A 314 -8.32 -20.95 18.45
N THR A 315 -8.69 -22.16 18.05
CA THR A 315 -8.83 -23.32 18.93
C THR A 315 -8.12 -24.54 18.33
N PRO A 316 -7.65 -25.49 19.17
CA PRO A 316 -7.04 -26.72 18.68
C PRO A 316 -7.89 -27.48 17.66
N PHE A 317 -7.21 -28.26 16.82
CA PHE A 317 -7.78 -29.03 15.71
C PHE A 317 -8.43 -28.17 14.62
N HIS A 318 -7.82 -27.03 14.30
CA HIS A 318 -8.17 -26.22 13.15
C HIS A 318 -6.95 -25.89 12.30
N SER A 319 -7.17 -25.55 11.04
CA SER A 319 -6.15 -24.99 10.16
C SER A 319 -6.40 -23.52 9.88
N VAL A 320 -5.35 -22.78 9.54
CA VAL A 320 -5.41 -21.32 9.32
C VAL A 320 -5.41 -21.02 7.82
N PRO A 321 -6.35 -20.22 7.29
CA PRO A 321 -6.35 -19.79 5.89
C PRO A 321 -5.15 -18.93 5.55
N GLY A 322 -4.70 -19.02 4.30
CA GLY A 322 -3.66 -18.14 3.77
C GLY A 322 -4.02 -16.67 3.99
N LEU A 323 -3.07 -15.88 4.49
CA LEU A 323 -3.24 -14.44 4.71
C LEU A 323 -3.25 -13.72 3.35
N PRO A 324 -4.30 -12.97 2.98
CA PRO A 324 -4.35 -12.25 1.70
C PRO A 324 -3.14 -11.32 1.48
N ASP A 325 -2.75 -11.18 0.21
CA ASP A 325 -1.78 -10.22 -0.32
C ASP A 325 -0.38 -10.30 0.30
N SER A 326 -0.07 -11.45 0.91
CA SER A 326 1.14 -11.68 1.71
C SER A 326 2.05 -12.76 1.10
N PHE A 327 2.84 -12.36 0.10
CA PHE A 327 3.65 -13.26 -0.73
C PHE A 327 5.12 -13.42 -0.30
N SER A 328 5.58 -12.65 0.69
CA SER A 328 7.01 -12.58 1.05
C SER A 328 7.28 -12.97 2.49
N TYR A 329 8.39 -13.64 2.72
CA TYR A 329 8.89 -13.93 4.06
C TYR A 329 9.31 -12.62 4.79
N PRO A 330 9.02 -12.45 6.09
CA PRO A 330 8.36 -13.40 7.01
C PRO A 330 6.82 -13.29 7.05
N TYR A 331 6.22 -12.43 6.23
CA TYR A 331 4.78 -12.11 6.28
C TYR A 331 3.89 -13.15 5.59
N TRP A 332 4.49 -14.12 4.88
CA TRP A 332 3.81 -15.27 4.30
C TRP A 332 3.24 -16.20 5.39
N ALA A 333 1.95 -16.05 5.66
CA ALA A 333 1.22 -16.73 6.73
C ALA A 333 0.01 -17.52 6.22
N GLY A 334 -0.42 -18.52 7.00
CA GLY A 334 -1.56 -19.38 6.71
C GLY A 334 -1.31 -20.46 5.65
N THR A 335 -2.35 -21.17 5.26
CA THR A 335 -2.25 -22.30 4.35
C THR A 335 -2.16 -21.85 2.88
N TRP A 336 -1.15 -22.35 2.15
CA TRP A 336 -0.87 -22.00 0.75
C TRP A 336 -0.36 -23.20 -0.03
N TYR A 337 -0.73 -23.29 -1.31
CA TYR A 337 0.01 -24.06 -2.30
C TYR A 337 0.91 -23.14 -3.12
N VAL A 338 2.14 -23.57 -3.40
CA VAL A 338 3.11 -22.84 -4.21
C VAL A 338 3.96 -23.82 -5.01
N ASP A 339 3.99 -23.67 -6.33
CA ASP A 339 5.04 -24.21 -7.19
C ASP A 339 6.28 -23.34 -7.04
N PHE A 340 7.43 -23.94 -6.72
CA PHE A 340 8.70 -23.24 -6.67
C PHE A 340 9.50 -23.44 -7.96
N ALA A 341 10.15 -22.37 -8.41
CA ALA A 341 11.16 -22.39 -9.45
C ALA A 341 12.47 -21.81 -8.89
N ASP A 342 13.50 -22.64 -8.73
CA ASP A 342 14.83 -22.26 -8.22
C ASP A 342 14.80 -21.48 -6.89
N GLY A 343 13.90 -21.84 -5.97
CA GLY A 343 13.79 -21.24 -4.63
C GLY A 343 13.02 -19.91 -4.58
N VAL A 344 12.39 -19.51 -5.69
CA VAL A 344 11.39 -18.44 -5.73
C VAL A 344 10.02 -19.00 -6.11
N TRP A 345 8.95 -18.24 -5.81
CA TRP A 345 7.61 -18.61 -6.25
C TRP A 345 7.57 -18.64 -7.77
N GLY A 346 7.05 -19.74 -8.31
CA GLY A 346 6.70 -19.87 -9.71
C GLY A 346 5.41 -19.16 -10.05
N ASN A 347 4.87 -19.44 -11.23
CA ASN A 347 3.64 -18.82 -11.72
C ASN A 347 2.37 -19.53 -11.24
N SER A 348 2.49 -20.69 -10.60
CA SER A 348 1.36 -21.48 -10.09
C SER A 348 1.35 -21.46 -8.56
N TYR A 349 0.37 -20.80 -7.98
CA TYR A 349 0.20 -20.74 -6.53
C TYR A 349 -1.27 -20.50 -6.17
N ALA A 350 -1.62 -20.81 -4.94
CA ALA A 350 -2.99 -20.70 -4.45
C ALA A 350 -3.02 -20.34 -2.97
N ARG A 351 -3.64 -19.22 -2.63
CA ARG A 351 -4.09 -18.94 -1.26
C ARG A 351 -5.23 -19.87 -0.96
N ILE A 352 -5.06 -20.73 0.04
CA ILE A 352 -6.11 -21.63 0.47
C ILE A 352 -7.04 -20.88 1.42
N ASP A 353 -8.34 -20.90 1.14
CA ASP A 353 -9.35 -20.15 1.89
C ASP A 353 -10.28 -21.07 2.69
N ARG A 354 -10.58 -22.27 2.16
CA ARG A 354 -11.56 -23.20 2.76
C ARG A 354 -11.14 -24.66 2.62
N GLY A 355 -11.78 -25.51 3.41
CA GLY A 355 -11.62 -26.96 3.38
C GLY A 355 -11.00 -27.50 4.66
N SER A 356 -10.32 -28.63 4.55
CA SER A 356 -9.69 -29.29 5.69
C SER A 356 -8.53 -30.18 5.28
N VAL A 357 -7.67 -30.46 6.26
CA VAL A 357 -6.65 -31.50 6.19
C VAL A 357 -6.85 -32.51 7.31
N THR A 358 -6.67 -33.79 7.01
CA THR A 358 -6.66 -34.86 7.99
C THR A 358 -5.24 -35.42 8.09
N ILE A 359 -4.74 -35.47 9.32
CA ILE A 359 -3.46 -36.07 9.68
C ILE A 359 -3.74 -37.38 10.39
N ASP A 360 -3.19 -38.48 9.89
CA ASP A 360 -3.25 -39.79 10.54
C ASP A 360 -1.82 -40.34 10.72
N ARG A 361 -1.27 -40.13 11.92
CA ARG A 361 0.02 -40.70 12.32
C ARG A 361 -0.15 -42.19 12.64
N LYS A 362 0.61 -43.02 11.92
CA LYS A 362 0.59 -44.48 12.05
C LYS A 362 1.53 -44.94 13.17
N GLU A 363 1.37 -46.20 13.59
CA GLU A 363 2.20 -46.82 14.64
C GLU A 363 3.70 -46.88 14.28
N ASP A 364 4.03 -46.91 12.99
CA ASP A 364 5.41 -46.90 12.47
C ASP A 364 6.00 -45.47 12.36
N GLY A 365 5.29 -44.46 12.90
CA GLY A 365 5.72 -43.07 12.89
C GLY A 365 5.44 -42.32 11.57
N SER A 366 5.03 -43.02 10.51
CA SER A 366 4.65 -42.37 9.24
C SER A 366 3.35 -41.57 9.36
N TYR A 367 3.17 -40.60 8.46
CA TYR A 367 1.98 -39.77 8.38
C TYR A 367 1.23 -40.06 7.09
N HIS A 368 -0.04 -40.42 7.21
CA HIS A 368 -0.98 -40.36 6.09
C HIS A 368 -1.71 -39.01 6.16
N ILE A 369 -1.52 -38.18 5.14
CA ILE A 369 -2.05 -36.82 5.07
C ILE A 369 -2.99 -36.72 3.89
N THR A 370 -4.24 -36.38 4.17
CA THR A 370 -5.26 -36.16 3.14
C THR A 370 -5.82 -34.76 3.27
N CYS A 371 -5.87 -34.01 2.18
CA CYS A 371 -6.45 -32.67 2.16
C CYS A 371 -7.51 -32.51 1.07
N THR A 372 -8.53 -31.72 1.38
CA THR A 372 -9.56 -31.27 0.43
C THR A 372 -9.79 -29.80 0.71
N PHE A 373 -9.12 -28.97 -0.08
CA PHE A 373 -9.12 -27.53 0.03
C PHE A 373 -9.77 -26.87 -1.17
N GLU A 374 -10.18 -25.61 -0.98
CA GLU A 374 -10.59 -24.70 -2.03
C GLU A 374 -9.74 -23.43 -1.93
N ASP A 375 -9.27 -22.96 -3.07
CA ASP A 375 -8.52 -21.72 -3.15
C ASP A 375 -9.42 -20.47 -3.07
N SER A 376 -8.78 -19.31 -3.00
CA SER A 376 -9.47 -18.02 -2.85
C SER A 376 -10.07 -17.43 -4.13
N SER A 377 -9.99 -18.14 -5.26
CA SER A 377 -10.48 -17.65 -6.54
C SER A 377 -12.01 -17.72 -6.65
N SER A 378 -12.59 -17.03 -7.63
CA SER A 378 -14.01 -17.07 -7.93
C SER A 378 -14.24 -17.29 -9.43
N PRO A 379 -14.72 -18.46 -9.87
CA PRO A 379 -15.05 -19.65 -9.06
C PRO A 379 -13.82 -20.28 -8.42
N SER A 380 -13.97 -20.87 -7.23
CA SER A 380 -12.87 -21.52 -6.52
C SER A 380 -12.42 -22.82 -7.22
N HIS A 381 -11.13 -23.12 -7.08
CA HIS A 381 -10.50 -24.35 -7.54
C HIS A 381 -10.13 -25.24 -6.37
N LYS A 382 -10.32 -26.56 -6.54
CA LYS A 382 -9.98 -27.52 -5.50
C LYS A 382 -8.48 -27.79 -5.49
N VAL A 383 -7.90 -27.86 -4.30
CA VAL A 383 -6.54 -28.37 -4.07
C VAL A 383 -6.65 -29.59 -3.18
N SER A 384 -6.20 -30.74 -3.69
CA SER A 384 -6.33 -32.04 -3.02
C SER A 384 -4.99 -32.72 -2.88
N CYS A 385 -4.82 -33.50 -1.83
CA CYS A 385 -3.65 -34.33 -1.61
C CYS A 385 -4.05 -35.61 -0.88
N ASP A 386 -3.36 -36.70 -1.18
CA ASP A 386 -3.46 -37.98 -0.49
C ASP A 386 -2.07 -38.61 -0.52
N VAL A 387 -1.29 -38.35 0.53
CA VAL A 387 0.15 -38.66 0.55
C VAL A 387 0.55 -39.36 1.84
N VAL A 388 1.58 -40.19 1.75
CA VAL A 388 2.20 -40.85 2.91
C VAL A 388 3.63 -40.35 3.04
N ILE A 389 3.94 -39.75 4.19
CA ILE A 389 5.29 -39.27 4.52
C ILE A 389 5.90 -40.23 5.54
N ALA A 390 7.02 -40.86 5.20
CA ALA A 390 7.75 -41.72 6.12
C ALA A 390 8.29 -40.93 7.32
N GLU A 391 8.46 -41.59 8.48
CA GLU A 391 8.93 -40.94 9.71
C GLU A 391 10.24 -40.19 9.51
N ASP A 392 11.21 -40.79 8.81
CA ASP A 392 12.53 -40.19 8.52
C ASP A 392 12.49 -39.04 7.49
N LYS A 393 11.37 -38.89 6.79
CA LYS A 393 11.10 -37.83 5.81
C LYS A 393 10.26 -36.68 6.37
N MET A 394 9.71 -36.81 7.57
CA MET A 394 9.07 -35.73 8.32
C MET A 394 10.03 -35.17 9.38
N LYS A 395 10.64 -34.03 9.11
CA LYS A 395 11.66 -33.44 9.99
C LYS A 395 11.05 -32.45 10.98
N ILE A 396 11.64 -32.37 12.17
CA ILE A 396 11.33 -31.32 13.15
C ILE A 396 12.35 -30.19 12.97
N MET A 397 11.86 -28.98 12.72
CA MET A 397 12.69 -27.78 12.68
C MET A 397 12.80 -27.19 14.09
N LYS A 398 13.99 -27.29 14.68
CA LYS A 398 14.33 -26.60 15.92
C LYS A 398 15.22 -25.42 15.56
N TYR A 399 14.74 -24.19 15.76
CA TYR A 399 15.64 -23.03 15.74
C TYR A 399 16.58 -23.14 16.93
N VAL A 400 17.88 -23.21 16.66
CA VAL A 400 18.94 -23.16 17.69
C VAL A 400 19.17 -21.73 18.12
#